data_AF-A0AAW3GMD7-F1
#
_entry.id   AF-A0AAW3GMD7-F1
#
_cell.length_a   1.000
_cell.length_b   1.000
_cell.length_c   1.000
_cell.angle_alpha   90.00
_cell.angle_beta   90.00
_cell.angle_gamma   90.00
#
_symmetry.space_group_name_H-M   'P 1'
#
loop_
_entity.id
_entity.type
_entity.pdbx_description
1 polymer ?
#
loop_
_entity_poly.entity_id
_entity_poly.type
_entity_poly.pdbx_seq_one_letter_code
_entity_poly.pdbx_strand_id
1 'polypeptide(L)'
;MSAIRVIRKKKLMRLLEDIYVETSMGTYTLRNGDYVDIPTDLGFTLKVRQQPASFWTAKADIARGQEGEIVISAGFLGPKIEVR
;
A
#
# COMPACT_ATOMS: atom_id res chain seq x y z
N MET A 1 -18.13 -0.59 10.56
CA MET A 1 -17.10 -1.50 10.07
C MET A 1 -15.93 -0.61 9.68
N SER A 2 -14.83 -0.67 10.41
CA SER A 2 -13.72 0.27 10.21
C SER A 2 -12.80 -0.26 9.10
N ALA A 3 -12.45 0.60 8.16
CA ALA A 3 -11.58 0.27 7.04
C ALA A 3 -10.59 1.41 6.81
N ILE A 4 -9.38 1.05 6.38
CA ILE A 4 -8.37 2.01 5.97
C ILE A 4 -8.21 1.93 4.46
N ARG A 5 -8.15 3.09 3.82
CA ARG A 5 -8.01 3.16 2.37
C ARG A 5 -6.55 3.18 1.99
N VAL A 6 -6.11 2.21 1.21
CA VAL A 6 -4.76 2.15 0.69
C VAL A 6 -4.75 2.65 -0.75
N ILE A 7 -4.12 3.80 -0.99
CA ILE A 7 -4.12 4.52 -2.26
C ILE A 7 -2.74 4.46 -2.88
N ARG A 8 -2.67 4.12 -4.16
CA ARG A 8 -1.44 4.30 -4.93
C ARG A 8 -1.40 5.68 -5.59
N LYS A 9 -0.42 6.50 -5.19
CA LYS A 9 -0.24 7.85 -5.74
C LYS A 9 0.11 7.80 -7.23
N LYS A 10 -0.68 8.50 -8.05
CA LYS A 10 -0.48 8.60 -9.50
C LYS A 10 0.87 9.25 -9.81
N LYS A 11 1.76 8.50 -10.49
CA LYS A 11 3.05 9.03 -10.97
C LYS A 11 3.03 9.17 -12.50
N LEU A 12 3.38 10.36 -12.99
CA LEU A 12 3.26 10.76 -14.40
C LEU A 12 4.07 9.90 -15.39
N MET A 13 5.14 9.24 -14.94
CA MET A 13 6.12 8.55 -15.79
C MET A 13 6.21 7.02 -15.59
N ARG A 14 5.39 6.42 -14.72
CA ARG A 14 5.56 5.01 -14.30
C ARG A 14 4.28 4.18 -14.36
N LEU A 15 3.73 4.07 -15.58
CA LEU A 15 2.55 3.25 -15.90
C LEU A 15 2.79 1.74 -15.78
N LEU A 16 4.04 1.27 -15.77
CA LEU A 16 4.41 -0.16 -15.84
C LEU A 16 4.87 -0.80 -14.53
N GLU A 17 4.99 -0.03 -13.44
CA GLU A 17 5.34 -0.62 -12.14
C GLU A 17 4.04 -1.06 -11.48
N ASP A 18 3.91 -2.31 -11.06
CA ASP A 18 2.82 -2.74 -10.19
C ASP A 18 3.28 -2.71 -8.73
N ILE A 19 2.38 -2.29 -7.84
CA ILE A 19 2.63 -2.32 -6.40
C ILE A 19 1.82 -3.45 -5.80
N TYR A 20 2.50 -4.34 -5.11
CA TYR A 20 1.89 -5.42 -4.36
C TYR A 20 1.81 -5.03 -2.90
N VAL A 21 0.61 -5.13 -2.35
CA VAL A 21 0.28 -4.84 -0.97
C VAL A 21 -0.10 -6.14 -0.30
N GLU A 22 0.74 -6.64 0.59
CA GLU A 22 0.50 -7.85 1.36
C GLU A 22 -0.03 -7.46 2.75
N THR A 23 -1.11 -8.13 3.16
CA THR A 23 -1.72 -8.02 4.49
C THR A 23 -1.97 -9.42 5.05
N SER A 24 -2.40 -9.51 6.32
CA SER A 24 -2.87 -10.77 6.92
C SER A 24 -4.08 -11.38 6.20
N MET A 25 -4.84 -10.57 5.45
CA MET A 25 -6.06 -11.00 4.75
C MET A 25 -5.81 -11.42 3.30
N GLY A 26 -4.65 -11.07 2.73
CA GLY A 26 -4.33 -11.37 1.34
C GLY A 26 -3.35 -10.39 0.72
N THR A 27 -3.07 -10.63 -0.56
CA THR A 27 -2.21 -9.78 -1.39
C THR A 27 -3.06 -9.05 -2.42
N TYR A 28 -2.92 -7.73 -2.48
CA TYR A 28 -3.62 -6.85 -3.40
C TYR A 28 -2.62 -6.24 -4.37
N THR A 29 -2.99 -6.17 -5.65
CA THR A 29 -2.17 -5.47 -6.66
C THR A 29 -2.80 -4.11 -6.91
N LEU A 30 -2.07 -3.04 -6.63
CA LEU A 30 -2.50 -1.66 -6.84
C LEU A 30 -1.83 -1.08 -8.09
N ARG A 31 -2.64 -0.74 -9.10
CA ARG A 31 -2.18 -0.01 -10.29
C ARG A 31 -2.22 1.50 -10.05
N ASN A 32 -1.63 2.24 -10.97
CA ASN A 32 -1.39 3.67 -10.82
C ASN A 32 -2.72 4.45 -10.74
N GLY A 33 -3.06 4.97 -9.56
CA GLY A 33 -4.34 5.64 -9.28
C GLY A 33 -5.43 4.75 -8.66
N ASP A 34 -5.16 3.46 -8.47
CA ASP A 34 -6.07 2.55 -7.77
C ASP A 34 -6.05 2.80 -6.26
N TYR A 35 -7.13 2.36 -5.62
CA TYR A 35 -7.22 2.23 -4.18
C TYR A 35 -7.85 0.89 -3.80
N VAL A 36 -7.58 0.44 -2.58
CA VAL A 36 -8.25 -0.69 -1.96
C VAL A 36 -8.62 -0.33 -0.53
N ASP A 37 -9.84 -0.66 -0.12
CA ASP A 37 -10.29 -0.49 1.25
C ASP A 37 -10.04 -1.80 2.01
N ILE A 38 -9.24 -1.73 3.07
CA ILE A 38 -8.80 -2.88 3.85
C ILE A 38 -9.44 -2.80 5.25
N PRO A 39 -10.27 -3.77 5.65
CA PRO A 39 -10.86 -3.76 6.98
C PRO A 39 -9.80 -3.82 8.09
N THR A 40 -9.99 -3.01 9.14
CA THR A 40 -9.02 -2.82 10.22
C THR A 40 -9.46 -3.50 11.53
N ASP A 41 -10.44 -4.39 11.47
CA ASP A 41 -11.07 -4.99 12.66
C ASP A 41 -10.12 -5.81 13.56
N LEU A 42 -9.02 -6.31 13.02
CA LEU A 42 -8.01 -7.10 13.76
C LEU A 42 -6.64 -6.42 13.86
N GLY A 43 -6.44 -5.27 13.22
CA GLY A 43 -5.11 -4.73 12.96
C GLY A 43 -4.28 -5.62 12.02
N PHE A 44 -3.32 -5.04 11.31
CA PHE A 44 -2.48 -5.80 10.37
C PHE A 44 -1.18 -5.07 10.05
N THR A 45 -0.17 -5.81 9.61
CA THR A 45 1.03 -5.23 9.00
C THR A 45 0.86 -5.18 7.49
N LEU A 46 0.90 -3.97 6.94
CA LEU A 46 0.94 -3.71 5.50
C LEU A 46 2.39 -3.89 5.03
N LYS A 47 2.65 -4.77 4.05
CA LYS A 47 3.94 -4.84 3.36
C LYS A 47 3.75 -4.44 1.91
N VAL A 48 4.65 -3.60 1.41
CA VAL A 48 4.58 -3.05 0.06
C VAL A 48 5.81 -3.47 -0.72
N ARG A 49 5.58 -4.08 -1.88
CA ARG A 49 6.61 -4.49 -2.84
C ARG A 49 6.37 -3.83 -4.19
N GLN A 50 7.42 -3.40 -4.86
CA GLN A 50 7.35 -2.71 -6.15
C GLN A 50 8.06 -3.58 -7.21
N GLN A 51 7.33 -3.99 -8.25
CA GLN A 51 7.90 -4.69 -9.40
C GLN A 51 8.11 -3.73 -10.58
N PRO A 52 9.04 -4.04 -11.52
CA PRO A 52 9.91 -5.22 -11.57
C PRO A 52 11.24 -5.06 -10.80
N ALA A 53 11.50 -3.89 -10.22
CA ALA A 53 12.87 -3.48 -9.87
C ALA A 53 13.22 -3.42 -8.37
N SER A 54 12.34 -3.76 -7.44
CA SER A 54 12.62 -3.49 -6.02
C SER A 54 12.91 -4.74 -5.19
N PHE A 55 14.18 -4.89 -4.80
CA PHE A 55 14.59 -5.66 -3.60
C PHE A 55 14.09 -5.01 -2.30
N TRP A 56 13.58 -3.77 -2.38
CA TRP A 56 13.21 -2.97 -1.23
C TRP A 56 11.72 -3.11 -0.95
N THR A 57 11.42 -3.46 0.31
CA THR A 57 10.04 -3.60 0.79
C THR A 57 9.80 -2.58 1.89
N ALA A 58 8.70 -1.84 1.81
CA ALA A 58 8.26 -0.96 2.89
C ALA A 58 7.21 -1.67 3.74
N LYS A 59 7.15 -1.35 5.03
CA LYS A 59 6.17 -1.92 5.94
C LYS A 59 5.54 -0.83 6.82
N ALA A 60 4.27 -1.00 7.16
CA ALA A 60 3.58 -0.15 8.11
C ALA A 60 2.64 -1.01 8.96
N ASP A 61 2.62 -0.78 10.27
CA ASP A 61 1.71 -1.46 11.18
C ASP A 61 0.45 -0.61 11.37
N ILE A 62 -0.70 -1.24 11.15
CA ILE A 62 -2.02 -0.61 11.24
C ILE A 62 -2.72 -1.18 12.46
N ALA A 63 -3.08 -0.29 13.37
CA ALA A 63 -3.76 -0.66 14.61
C ALA A 63 -5.21 -1.08 14.33
N ARG A 64 -5.76 -1.86 15.27
CA ARG A 64 -7.16 -2.28 15.23
C ARG A 64 -8.09 -1.06 15.27
N GLY A 65 -9.04 -1.00 14.35
CA GLY A 65 -10.01 0.09 14.24
C GLY A 65 -9.40 1.41 13.76
N GLN A 66 -8.16 1.41 13.27
CA GLN A 66 -7.55 2.58 12.66
C GLN A 66 -8.27 2.90 11.35
N GLU A 67 -8.70 4.15 11.22
CA GLU A 67 -9.34 4.71 10.04
C GLU A 67 -8.43 5.78 9.43
N GLY A 68 -8.52 5.99 8.12
CA GLY A 68 -7.70 6.97 7.42
C GLY A 68 -7.26 6.52 6.03
N GLU A 69 -6.16 7.11 5.56
CA GLU A 69 -5.60 6.86 4.25
C GLU A 69 -4.13 6.45 4.33
N ILE A 70 -3.78 5.35 3.69
CA ILE A 70 -2.39 4.96 3.45
C ILE A 70 -2.06 5.33 2.01
N VAL A 71 -1.22 6.33 1.83
CA VAL A 71 -0.73 6.73 0.50
C VAL A 71 0.60 6.04 0.23
N ILE A 72 0.60 5.16 -0.77
CA ILE A 72 1.78 4.47 -1.26
C ILE A 72 2.33 5.19 -2.49
N SER A 73 3.61 5.53 -2.45
CA SER A 73 4.33 6.15 -3.57
C SER A 73 5.48 5.27 -4.04
N ALA A 74 5.54 4.99 -5.34
CA ALA A 74 6.65 4.31 -5.99
C ALA A 74 7.88 5.25 -6.13
N GLY A 75 8.98 4.95 -5.42
CA GLY A 75 10.23 5.70 -5.43
C GLY A 75 11.32 5.07 -6.31
N PHE A 76 12.44 5.79 -6.48
CA PHE A 76 13.68 5.20 -7.04
C PHE A 76 14.43 4.38 -5.98
N LEU A 77 14.34 4.79 -4.72
CA LEU A 77 14.94 4.12 -3.56
C LEU A 77 14.01 3.06 -2.91
N GLY A 78 12.95 2.66 -3.61
CA GLY A 78 11.91 1.75 -3.12
C GLY A 78 10.56 2.42 -2.85
N PRO A 79 9.54 1.66 -2.43
CA PRO A 79 8.22 2.19 -2.12
C PRO A 79 8.24 3.01 -0.83
N LYS A 80 7.51 4.13 -0.79
CA LYS A 80 7.29 4.94 0.41
C LYS A 80 5.83 4.83 0.85
N ILE A 81 5.64 4.63 2.15
CA ILE A 81 4.32 4.59 2.79
C ILE A 81 4.14 5.87 3.60
N GLU A 82 3.00 6.52 3.44
CA GLU A 82 2.57 7.68 4.23
C GLU A 82 1.18 7.37 4.79
N VAL A 83 1.06 7.32 6.11
CA VAL A 83 -0.22 7.07 6.79
C VAL A 83 -0.79 8.42 7.22
N ARG A 84 -2.03 8.70 6.85
CA ARG A 84 -2.77 9.94 7.09
C ARG A 84 -4.07 9.66 7.81
#